data_AF-A0A530Y4S8-F1
#
_entry.id   AF-A0A530Y4S8-F1
#
_cell.length_a   1.000
_cell.length_b   1.000
_cell.length_c   1.000
_cell.angle_alpha   90.00
_cell.angle_beta   90.00
_cell.angle_gamma   90.00
#
_symmetry.space_group_name_H-M   'P 1'
#
loop_
_entity.id
_entity.type
_entity.pdbx_description
1 polymer ?
#
loop_
_entity_poly.entity_id
_entity_poly.type
_entity_poly.pdbx_seq_one_letter_code
_entity_poly.pdbx_strand_id
1 'polypeptide(L)'
;RRLRDSGITAPIMLLRSPPMARIEEVVRTVDISLQSELATIREISRIADRMGRVHDIMLMIDLGDLREGIWPNDLIATVEQILALSGVRIAGIGTNLGCFGAIMPTQENLGQLVAHAYKTERLSGARLDWISGGASSSLTLLLEGRLPAGINNLRVGEAILQGGVETFRETPWAELETDACRLT
;
A
#
# COMPACT_ATOMS: atom_id res chain seq x y z
N ARG A 1 14.44 9.42 7.35
CA ARG A 1 15.25 10.57 7.83
C ARG A 1 15.28 11.69 6.80
N ARG A 2 15.96 11.54 5.65
CA ARG A 2 16.04 12.59 4.58
C ARG A 2 14.75 13.37 4.30
N LEU A 3 13.59 12.69 4.14
CA LEU A 3 12.31 13.36 3.90
C LEU A 3 11.87 14.27 5.06
N ARG A 4 12.04 13.83 6.30
CA ARG A 4 11.74 14.63 7.49
C ARG A 4 12.75 15.77 7.65
N ASP A 5 14.03 15.48 7.41
CA ASP A 5 15.11 16.47 7.48
C ASP A 5 14.95 17.57 6.41
N SER A 6 14.30 17.27 5.28
CA SER A 6 13.94 18.24 4.24
C SER A 6 12.64 19.01 4.54
N GLY A 7 12.08 18.89 5.74
CA GLY A 7 10.90 19.64 6.19
C GLY A 7 9.55 19.06 5.75
N ILE A 8 9.50 17.84 5.20
CA ILE A 8 8.21 17.20 4.88
C ILE A 8 7.53 16.82 6.20
N THR A 9 6.33 17.35 6.43
CA THR A 9 5.49 17.08 7.60
C THR A 9 4.31 16.15 7.28
N ALA A 10 4.03 15.90 6.00
CA ALA A 10 2.99 14.96 5.56
C ALA A 10 3.29 13.52 6.02
N PRO A 11 2.26 12.65 6.15
CA PRO A 11 2.48 11.23 6.45
C PRO A 11 3.45 10.57 5.48
N ILE A 12 4.41 9.81 6.01
CA ILE A 12 5.39 9.04 5.24
C ILE A 12 4.99 7.57 5.30
N MET A 13 4.80 6.98 4.12
CA MET A 13 4.54 5.57 3.94
C MET A 13 5.80 4.85 3.46
N LEU A 14 6.19 3.76 4.13
CA LEU A 14 7.24 2.86 3.66
C LEU A 14 6.66 1.84 2.68
N LEU A 15 7.01 1.97 1.40
CA LEU A 15 6.47 1.19 0.28
C LEU A 15 7.03 -0.24 0.13
N ARG A 16 7.71 -0.77 1.14
CA ARG A 16 8.27 -2.13 1.13
C ARG A 16 8.32 -2.69 2.55
N SER A 17 8.25 -4.01 2.66
CA SER A 17 8.53 -4.66 3.95
C SER A 17 9.96 -4.35 4.41
N PRO A 18 10.16 -3.93 5.67
CA PRO A 18 11.48 -3.70 6.21
C PRO A 18 12.14 -5.01 6.65
N PRO A 19 13.48 -5.13 6.55
CA PRO A 19 14.17 -6.24 7.18
C PRO A 19 14.02 -6.16 8.71
N MET A 20 13.95 -7.31 9.38
CA MET A 20 13.75 -7.40 10.85
C MET A 20 14.70 -6.50 11.64
N ALA A 21 15.97 -6.44 11.26
CA ALA A 21 16.99 -5.63 11.91
C ALA A 21 16.73 -4.10 11.85
N ARG A 22 15.80 -3.64 11.01
CA ARG A 22 15.45 -2.22 10.82
C ARG A 22 14.07 -1.85 11.35
N ILE A 23 13.32 -2.78 11.92
CA ILE A 23 11.94 -2.50 12.38
C ILE A 23 11.91 -1.35 13.39
N GLU A 24 12.85 -1.29 14.33
CA GLU A 24 12.89 -0.20 15.29
C GLU A 24 13.09 1.18 14.64
N GLU A 25 13.89 1.25 13.57
CA GLU A 25 14.04 2.49 12.80
C GLU A 25 12.75 2.86 12.06
N VAL A 26 12.04 1.87 11.50
CA VAL A 26 10.75 2.09 10.83
C VAL A 26 9.72 2.65 11.80
N VAL A 27 9.52 1.99 12.93
CA VAL A 27 8.56 2.44 13.96
C VAL A 27 8.90 3.86 14.45
N ARG A 28 10.19 4.23 14.49
CA ARG A 28 10.62 5.59 14.87
C ARG A 28 10.36 6.65 13.81
N THR A 29 10.47 6.32 12.52
CA THR A 29 10.67 7.33 11.47
C THR A 29 9.62 7.35 10.36
N VAL A 30 8.74 6.35 10.34
CA VAL A 30 7.71 6.17 9.32
C VAL A 30 6.35 6.16 10.01
N ASP A 31 5.33 6.74 9.38
CA ASP A 31 3.98 6.77 9.95
C ASP A 31 3.19 5.52 9.57
N ILE A 32 3.34 5.04 8.33
CA ILE A 32 2.63 3.86 7.82
C ILE A 32 3.60 2.91 7.13
N SER A 33 3.52 1.60 7.40
CA SER A 33 4.32 0.60 6.66
C SER A 33 3.45 -0.44 5.97
N LEU A 34 3.82 -0.81 4.74
CA LEU A 34 3.18 -1.91 4.02
C LEU A 34 3.65 -3.26 4.59
N GLN A 35 2.72 -4.16 4.89
CA GLN A 35 3.00 -5.45 5.51
C GLN A 35 2.19 -6.58 4.89
N SER A 36 2.83 -7.73 4.69
CA SER A 36 2.19 -8.98 4.24
C SER A 36 2.51 -10.19 5.14
N GLU A 37 3.42 -10.03 6.11
CA GLU A 37 3.91 -11.13 6.94
C GLU A 37 3.60 -10.89 8.42
N LEU A 38 2.93 -11.86 9.05
CA LEU A 38 2.54 -11.75 10.45
C LEU A 38 3.74 -11.67 11.41
N ALA A 39 4.84 -12.35 11.10
CA ALA A 39 6.05 -12.31 11.94
C ALA A 39 6.62 -10.88 12.03
N THR A 40 6.66 -10.17 10.91
CA THR A 40 7.08 -8.77 10.84
C THR A 40 6.12 -7.86 11.60
N ILE A 41 4.80 -8.07 11.46
CA ILE A 41 3.78 -7.28 12.17
C ILE A 41 3.88 -7.48 13.70
N ARG A 42 4.10 -8.71 14.17
CA ARG A 42 4.30 -9.00 15.60
C ARG A 42 5.51 -8.27 16.17
N GLU A 43 6.61 -8.23 15.42
CA GLU A 43 7.82 -7.53 15.85
C GLU A 43 7.64 -6.00 15.82
N ILE A 44 6.91 -5.46 14.84
CA ILE A 44 6.49 -4.06 14.81
C ILE A 44 5.67 -3.73 16.05
N SER A 45 4.65 -4.52 16.36
CA SER A 45 3.81 -4.32 17.55
C SER A 45 4.66 -4.30 18.81
N ARG A 46 5.50 -5.31 19.02
CA ARG A 46 6.36 -5.43 20.20
C ARG A 46 7.23 -4.20 20.39
N ILE A 47 7.81 -3.67 19.30
CA ILE A 47 8.66 -2.48 19.37
C ILE A 47 7.85 -1.21 19.60
N ALA A 48 6.71 -1.06 18.92
CA ALA A 48 5.81 0.07 19.07
C ALA A 48 5.24 0.16 20.50
N ASP A 49 4.80 -0.97 21.06
CA ASP A 49 4.34 -1.11 22.45
C ASP A 49 5.42 -0.67 23.44
N ARG A 50 6.65 -1.16 23.28
CA ARG A 50 7.81 -0.77 24.11
C ARG A 50 8.12 0.73 24.02
N MET A 51 7.76 1.38 22.92
CA MET A 51 7.93 2.81 22.71
C MET A 51 6.71 3.64 23.14
N GLY A 52 5.64 3.00 23.63
CA GLY A 52 4.38 3.68 23.97
C GLY A 52 3.67 4.28 22.75
N ARG A 53 3.77 3.62 21.59
CA ARG A 53 3.18 4.06 20.32
C ARG A 53 2.33 2.95 19.71
N VAL A 54 1.40 3.36 18.85
CA VAL A 54 0.68 2.46 17.93
C VAL A 54 1.18 2.79 16.53
N HIS A 55 1.69 1.78 15.81
CA HIS A 55 2.20 1.95 14.45
C HIS A 55 1.14 1.56 13.42
N ASP A 56 0.93 2.41 12.42
CA ASP A 56 -0.04 2.12 11.37
C ASP A 56 0.53 1.15 10.34
N ILE A 57 -0.22 0.11 10.05
CA ILE A 57 0.11 -0.86 9.01
C ILE A 57 -0.94 -0.84 7.91
N MET A 58 -0.49 -1.02 6.67
CA MET A 58 -1.34 -1.31 5.53
C MET A 58 -1.10 -2.75 5.10
N LEU A 59 -2.17 -3.55 5.10
CA LEU A 59 -2.10 -4.95 4.71
C LEU A 59 -2.06 -5.07 3.19
N MET A 60 -0.99 -5.64 2.67
CA MET A 60 -0.86 -5.91 1.24
C MET A 60 -1.53 -7.25 0.93
N ILE A 61 -2.39 -7.28 -0.08
CA ILE A 61 -3.11 -8.46 -0.56
C ILE A 61 -2.59 -8.81 -1.95
N ASP A 62 -2.29 -10.09 -2.15
CA ASP A 62 -1.92 -10.60 -3.45
C ASP A 62 -3.19 -10.94 -4.25
N LEU A 63 -3.38 -10.26 -5.37
CA LEU A 63 -4.51 -10.49 -6.29
C LEU A 63 -4.05 -11.15 -7.61
N GLY A 64 -2.93 -11.87 -7.56
CA GLY A 64 -2.37 -12.64 -8.68
C GLY A 64 -1.05 -12.11 -9.24
N ASP A 65 -0.49 -11.03 -8.68
CA ASP A 65 0.79 -10.47 -9.15
C ASP A 65 1.99 -11.27 -8.63
N LEU A 66 1.82 -12.06 -7.55
CA LEU A 66 2.86 -12.94 -6.95
C LEU A 66 4.10 -12.21 -6.43
N ARG A 67 4.06 -10.87 -6.35
CA ARG A 67 5.16 -10.04 -5.88
C ARG A 67 5.27 -10.05 -4.36
N GLU A 68 4.19 -9.64 -3.69
CA GLU A 68 4.07 -9.57 -2.24
C GLU A 68 2.59 -9.43 -1.87
N GLY A 69 2.18 -10.07 -0.78
CA GLY A 69 0.82 -9.92 -0.25
C GLY A 69 0.35 -11.14 0.53
N ILE A 70 -0.65 -10.92 1.37
CA ILE A 70 -1.41 -11.96 2.04
C ILE A 70 -2.35 -12.56 0.99
N TRP A 71 -2.42 -13.89 0.93
CA TRP A 71 -3.39 -14.56 0.09
C TRP A 71 -4.81 -14.20 0.54
N PRO A 72 -5.76 -13.96 -0.39
CA PRO A 72 -7.14 -13.59 -0.05
C PRO A 72 -7.81 -14.53 0.96
N ASN A 73 -7.48 -15.81 0.93
CA ASN A 73 -8.01 -16.83 1.83
C ASN A 73 -7.42 -16.75 3.25
N ASP A 74 -6.20 -16.24 3.39
CA ASP A 74 -5.50 -16.11 4.67
C ASP A 74 -5.74 -14.75 5.34
N LEU A 75 -6.35 -13.80 4.63
CA LEU A 75 -6.56 -12.43 5.10
C LEU A 75 -7.31 -12.39 6.43
N ILE A 76 -8.43 -13.11 6.55
CA ILE A 76 -9.29 -13.07 7.73
C ILE A 76 -8.55 -13.59 8.96
N ALA A 77 -7.94 -14.77 8.85
CA ALA A 77 -7.15 -15.38 9.92
C ALA A 77 -5.93 -14.51 10.31
N THR A 78 -5.37 -13.77 9.35
CA THR A 78 -4.28 -12.82 9.59
C THR A 78 -4.80 -11.60 10.37
N VAL A 79 -5.92 -11.00 9.95
CA VAL A 79 -6.54 -9.85 10.63
C VAL A 79 -6.90 -10.21 12.07
N GLU A 80 -7.52 -11.37 12.32
CA GLU A 80 -7.86 -11.82 13.69
C GLU A 80 -6.65 -11.85 14.62
N GLN A 81 -5.50 -12.35 14.12
CA GLN A 81 -4.27 -12.39 14.89
C GLN A 81 -3.68 -10.99 15.12
N ILE A 82 -3.85 -10.07 14.17
CA ILE A 82 -3.37 -8.69 14.30
C ILE A 82 -4.21 -7.91 15.32
N LEU A 83 -5.51 -8.17 15.41
CA LEU A 83 -6.40 -7.49 16.37
C LEU A 83 -6.02 -7.75 17.83
N ALA A 84 -5.25 -8.82 18.10
CA ALA A 84 -4.71 -9.12 19.43
C ALA A 84 -3.41 -8.34 19.75
N LEU A 85 -2.88 -7.55 18.81
CA LEU A 85 -1.61 -6.83 18.94
C LEU A 85 -1.88 -5.34 19.25
N SER A 86 -1.49 -4.86 20.43
CA SER A 86 -1.78 -3.48 20.87
C SER A 86 -0.90 -2.42 20.19
N GLY A 87 0.29 -2.80 19.73
CA GLY A 87 1.27 -1.87 19.18
C GLY A 87 1.06 -1.55 17.70
N VAL A 88 0.03 -2.09 17.06
CA VAL A 88 -0.29 -1.83 15.65
C VAL A 88 -1.76 -1.52 15.44
N ARG A 89 -2.03 -0.74 14.40
CA ARG A 89 -3.39 -0.48 13.90
C ARG A 89 -3.43 -0.78 12.41
N ILE A 90 -4.45 -1.52 11.98
CA ILE A 90 -4.72 -1.74 10.56
C ILE A 90 -5.34 -0.43 10.00
N ALA A 91 -4.50 0.41 9.41
CA ALA A 91 -4.92 1.69 8.84
C ALA A 91 -5.41 1.56 7.39
N GLY A 92 -5.06 0.48 6.70
CA GLY A 92 -5.49 0.29 5.33
C GLY A 92 -5.22 -1.10 4.76
N ILE A 93 -5.67 -1.30 3.54
CA ILE A 93 -5.32 -2.45 2.70
C ILE A 93 -4.84 -1.92 1.36
N GLY A 94 -3.94 -2.65 0.70
CA GLY A 94 -3.51 -2.36 -0.66
C GLY A 94 -3.18 -3.61 -1.44
N THR A 95 -2.93 -3.44 -2.72
CA THR A 95 -2.38 -4.51 -3.58
C THR A 95 -1.34 -3.92 -4.52
N ASN A 96 -0.40 -4.75 -4.99
CA ASN A 96 0.48 -4.39 -6.10
C ASN A 96 0.02 -5.14 -7.34
N LEU A 97 -0.23 -4.39 -8.42
CA LEU A 97 -0.63 -4.93 -9.72
C LEU A 97 0.23 -4.28 -10.80
N GLY A 98 0.55 -5.05 -11.82
CA GLY A 98 1.39 -4.61 -12.93
C GLY A 98 2.87 -4.60 -12.59
N CYS A 99 3.31 -5.51 -11.73
CA CYS A 99 4.71 -5.67 -11.40
C CYS A 99 5.24 -7.01 -11.91
N PHE A 100 5.21 -8.06 -11.07
CA PHE A 100 5.89 -9.31 -11.39
C PHE A 100 5.04 -10.21 -12.31
N GLY A 101 3.76 -10.38 -11.98
CA GLY A 101 2.81 -11.15 -12.77
C GLY A 101 2.27 -10.42 -14.01
N ALA A 102 2.67 -9.17 -14.23
CA ALA A 102 2.11 -8.27 -15.25
C ALA A 102 0.58 -8.23 -15.25
N ILE A 103 -0.04 -8.43 -14.08
CA ILE A 103 -1.49 -8.43 -13.94
C ILE A 103 -1.98 -6.99 -14.06
N MET A 104 -2.71 -6.71 -15.12
CA MET A 104 -3.35 -5.42 -15.33
C MET A 104 -4.32 -5.09 -14.19
N PRO A 105 -4.30 -3.86 -13.64
CA PRO A 105 -5.41 -3.36 -12.85
C PRO A 105 -6.70 -3.39 -13.67
N THR A 106 -7.76 -3.94 -13.10
CA THR A 106 -9.10 -3.98 -13.70
C THR A 106 -10.15 -3.58 -12.66
N GLN A 107 -11.35 -3.25 -13.13
CA GLN A 107 -12.50 -3.05 -12.21
C GLN A 107 -12.76 -4.28 -11.35
N GLU A 108 -12.49 -5.47 -11.88
CA GLU A 108 -12.75 -6.73 -11.20
C GLU A 108 -11.77 -6.95 -10.04
N ASN A 109 -10.46 -6.91 -10.29
CA ASN A 109 -9.48 -7.16 -9.22
C ASN A 109 -9.47 -6.03 -8.18
N LEU A 110 -9.61 -4.77 -8.59
CA LEU A 110 -9.74 -3.67 -7.63
C LEU A 110 -11.08 -3.71 -6.90
N GLY A 111 -12.13 -4.24 -7.52
CA GLY A 111 -13.40 -4.55 -6.86
C GLY A 111 -13.25 -5.62 -5.78
N GLN A 112 -12.44 -6.66 -6.03
CA GLN A 112 -12.09 -7.65 -5.02
C GLN A 112 -11.33 -7.01 -3.85
N LEU A 113 -10.38 -6.10 -4.11
CA LEU A 113 -9.69 -5.35 -3.07
C LEU A 113 -10.68 -4.59 -2.18
N VAL A 114 -11.64 -3.87 -2.77
CA VAL A 114 -12.67 -3.14 -2.02
C VAL A 114 -13.52 -4.11 -1.18
N ALA A 115 -13.89 -5.28 -1.72
CA ALA A 115 -14.62 -6.28 -0.96
C ALA A 115 -13.80 -6.83 0.23
N HIS A 116 -12.49 -7.01 0.07
CA HIS A 116 -11.59 -7.38 1.16
C HIS A 116 -11.49 -6.28 2.22
N ALA A 117 -11.44 -5.00 1.82
CA ALA A 117 -11.43 -3.87 2.73
C ALA A 117 -12.66 -3.90 3.65
N TYR A 118 -13.86 -4.04 3.09
CA TYR A 118 -15.11 -4.09 3.86
C TYR A 118 -15.21 -5.31 4.78
N LYS A 119 -14.61 -6.45 4.38
CA LYS A 119 -14.51 -7.62 5.28
C LYS A 119 -13.59 -7.32 6.47
N THR A 120 -12.44 -6.68 6.22
CA THR A 120 -11.51 -6.26 7.27
C THR A 120 -12.14 -5.23 8.20
N GLU A 121 -12.84 -4.22 7.69
CA GLU A 121 -13.54 -3.21 8.49
C GLU A 121 -14.62 -3.82 9.40
N ARG A 122 -15.41 -4.76 8.86
CA ARG A 122 -16.43 -5.48 9.64
C ARG A 122 -15.82 -6.30 10.78
N LEU A 123 -14.66 -6.91 10.53
CA LEU A 123 -13.97 -7.75 11.51
C LEU A 123 -13.26 -6.92 12.58
N SER A 124 -12.60 -5.83 12.18
CA SER A 124 -11.91 -4.92 13.10
C SER A 124 -12.86 -4.01 13.87
N GLY A 125 -14.09 -3.82 13.38
CA GLY A 125 -15.04 -2.85 13.92
C GLY A 125 -14.64 -1.40 13.65
N ALA A 126 -13.67 -1.15 12.77
CA ALA A 126 -13.13 0.16 12.46
C ALA A 126 -13.04 0.37 10.94
N ARG A 127 -13.31 1.59 10.48
CA ARG A 127 -13.09 1.96 9.08
C ARG A 127 -11.60 2.07 8.78
N LEU A 128 -11.25 1.72 7.55
CA LEU A 128 -9.90 1.87 7.04
C LEU A 128 -9.73 3.28 6.49
N ASP A 129 -8.58 3.89 6.76
CA ASP A 129 -8.23 5.20 6.22
C ASP A 129 -7.90 5.06 4.73
N TRP A 130 -7.29 3.94 4.34
CA TRP A 130 -6.74 3.74 3.01
C TRP A 130 -7.13 2.40 2.38
N ILE A 131 -7.74 2.46 1.20
CA ILE A 131 -7.91 1.32 0.29
C ILE A 131 -7.09 1.65 -0.97
N SER A 132 -5.90 1.06 -1.03
CA SER A 132 -4.84 1.48 -1.96
C SER A 132 -4.78 0.60 -3.20
N GLY A 133 -5.38 1.10 -4.29
CA GLY A 133 -5.67 0.36 -5.53
C GLY A 133 -4.50 0.16 -6.49
N GLY A 134 -3.26 0.31 -6.03
CA GLY A 134 -2.07 0.03 -6.83
C GLY A 134 -1.18 1.24 -7.07
N ALA A 135 -0.49 1.23 -8.21
CA ALA A 135 0.56 2.19 -8.55
C ALA A 135 0.16 3.03 -9.77
N SER A 136 1.14 3.50 -10.55
CA SER A 136 0.92 4.25 -11.80
C SER A 136 0.00 3.51 -12.78
N SER A 137 0.09 2.18 -12.84
CA SER A 137 -0.72 1.31 -13.70
C SER A 137 -2.23 1.46 -13.51
N SER A 138 -2.68 1.88 -12.31
CA SER A 138 -4.10 2.08 -12.02
C SER A 138 -4.62 3.47 -12.41
N LEU A 139 -3.75 4.39 -12.83
CA LEU A 139 -4.15 5.76 -13.18
C LEU A 139 -5.05 5.81 -14.41
N THR A 140 -4.82 4.93 -15.39
CA THR A 140 -5.69 4.83 -16.57
C THR A 140 -7.15 4.55 -16.17
N LEU A 141 -7.38 3.62 -15.23
CA LEU A 141 -8.74 3.37 -14.71
C LEU A 141 -9.32 4.58 -13.98
N LEU A 142 -8.50 5.31 -13.23
CA LEU A 142 -8.95 6.53 -12.54
C LEU A 142 -9.40 7.60 -13.55
N LEU A 143 -8.57 7.89 -14.55
CA LEU A 143 -8.82 8.93 -15.55
C LEU A 143 -9.99 8.57 -16.48
N GLU A 144 -10.22 7.29 -16.75
CA GLU A 144 -11.38 6.81 -17.51
C GLU A 144 -12.67 6.76 -16.67
N GLY A 145 -12.64 7.14 -15.38
CA GLY A 145 -13.80 7.06 -14.49
C GLY A 145 -14.23 5.62 -14.16
N ARG A 146 -13.30 4.68 -14.29
CA ARG A 146 -13.49 3.23 -14.15
C ARG A 146 -12.89 2.67 -12.86
N LEU A 147 -12.23 3.48 -12.03
CA LEU A 147 -11.71 3.02 -10.75
C LEU A 147 -12.87 2.73 -9.78
N PRO A 148 -12.89 1.58 -9.09
CA PRO A 148 -13.96 1.29 -8.12
C PRO A 148 -14.03 2.35 -7.02
N ALA A 149 -15.24 2.81 -6.70
CA ALA A 149 -15.47 3.95 -5.80
C ALA A 149 -14.91 3.78 -4.37
N GLY A 150 -14.65 2.55 -3.93
CA GLY A 150 -14.01 2.28 -2.64
C GLY A 150 -12.50 2.58 -2.62
N ILE A 151 -11.84 2.63 -3.77
CA ILE A 151 -10.41 2.95 -3.84
C ILE A 151 -10.22 4.45 -3.57
N ASN A 152 -9.42 4.79 -2.57
CA ASN A 152 -9.17 6.17 -2.17
C ASN A 152 -7.68 6.55 -2.13
N ASN A 153 -6.80 5.62 -2.52
CA ASN A 153 -5.36 5.82 -2.52
C ASN A 153 -4.70 5.12 -3.72
N LEU A 154 -3.74 5.80 -4.35
CA LEU A 154 -2.85 5.25 -5.38
C LEU A 154 -1.41 5.65 -5.06
N ARG A 155 -0.46 4.74 -5.30
CA ARG A 155 0.97 4.90 -4.98
C ARG A 155 1.75 5.18 -6.27
N VAL A 156 1.62 6.41 -6.77
CA VAL A 156 2.16 6.83 -8.06
C VAL A 156 3.64 7.18 -7.95
N GLY A 157 4.44 6.71 -8.91
CA GLY A 157 5.87 7.04 -8.98
C GLY A 157 6.33 7.23 -10.42
N GLU A 158 6.32 6.15 -11.22
CA GLU A 158 6.77 6.16 -12.62
C GLU A 158 6.11 7.26 -13.45
N ALA A 159 4.77 7.39 -13.37
CA ALA A 159 4.03 8.38 -14.15
C ALA A 159 4.39 9.83 -13.76
N ILE A 160 4.80 10.09 -12.51
CA ILE A 160 5.27 11.42 -12.09
C ILE A 160 6.63 11.73 -12.75
N LEU A 161 7.48 10.73 -12.91
CA LEU A 161 8.84 10.92 -13.44
C LEU A 161 8.90 10.95 -14.97
N GLN A 162 7.96 10.27 -15.66
CA GLN A 162 7.98 10.09 -17.12
C GLN A 162 6.85 10.80 -17.86
N GLY A 163 6.19 11.78 -17.25
CA GLY A 163 5.13 12.55 -17.92
C GLY A 163 3.88 11.73 -18.27
N GLY A 164 3.50 10.79 -17.40
CA GLY A 164 2.32 9.94 -17.59
C GLY A 164 2.56 8.67 -18.41
N VAL A 165 3.78 8.44 -18.89
CA VAL A 165 4.20 7.14 -19.41
C VAL A 165 4.38 6.17 -18.23
N GLU A 166 3.87 4.96 -18.38
CA GLU A 166 4.00 3.88 -17.40
C GLU A 166 3.91 2.51 -18.08
N THR A 167 4.07 1.45 -17.28
CA THR A 167 4.10 0.04 -17.69
C THR A 167 3.07 -0.35 -18.75
N PHE A 168 1.85 0.19 -18.72
CA PHE A 168 0.76 -0.16 -19.64
C PHE A 168 0.30 0.98 -20.55
N ARG A 169 1.04 2.09 -20.57
CA ARG A 169 0.71 3.28 -21.35
C ARG A 169 1.98 3.92 -21.87
N GLU A 170 2.18 3.80 -23.18
CA GLU A 170 3.32 4.39 -23.88
C GLU A 170 3.09 5.85 -24.28
N THR A 171 1.85 6.30 -24.32
CA THR A 171 1.50 7.69 -24.69
C THR A 171 1.49 8.57 -23.45
N PRO A 172 2.32 9.63 -23.38
CA PRO A 172 2.29 10.60 -22.30
C PRO A 172 0.90 11.21 -22.07
N TRP A 173 0.67 11.77 -20.89
CA TRP A 173 -0.47 12.67 -20.69
C TRP A 173 -0.11 14.05 -21.24
N ALA A 174 -1.04 14.64 -21.99
CA ALA A 174 -0.79 15.89 -22.72
C ALA A 174 -0.47 17.05 -21.76
N GLU A 175 -0.98 16.96 -20.53
CA GLU A 175 -0.80 17.95 -19.46
C GLU A 175 0.52 17.80 -18.69
N LEU A 176 1.31 16.75 -18.96
CA LEU A 176 2.55 16.49 -18.24
C LEU A 176 3.80 16.64 -19.12
N GLU A 177 4.86 17.20 -18.52
CA GLU A 177 6.18 17.29 -19.14
C GLU A 177 6.86 15.90 -19.17
N THR A 178 7.51 15.59 -20.29
CA THR A 178 8.11 14.25 -20.55
C THR A 178 9.64 14.24 -20.50
N ASP A 179 10.25 15.38 -20.21
CA ASP A 179 11.71 15.59 -20.24
C ASP A 179 12.32 15.81 -18.85
N ALA A 180 11.52 15.74 -17.78
CA ALA A 180 12.00 15.83 -16.40
C ALA A 180 12.97 14.70 -16.03
N CYS A 181 12.68 13.47 -16.48
CA CYS A 181 13.54 12.29 -16.34
C CYS A 181 13.18 11.26 -17.41
N ARG A 182 14.18 10.62 -18.02
CA ARG A 182 13.97 9.41 -18.85
C ARG A 182 14.64 8.24 -18.18
N LEU A 183 13.85 7.24 -17.80
CA LEU A 183 14.38 5.98 -17.30
C LEU A 183 14.93 5.21 -18.51
N THR A 184 16.25 5.04 -18.57
CA THR A 184 16.96 4.22 -19.55
C THR A 184 17.16 2.81 -19.05
#